data_AF-A0A379T6K1-F1
#
_entry.id   AF-A0A379T6K1-F1
#
_cell.length_a   1.000
_cell.length_b   1.000
_cell.length_c   1.000
_cell.angle_alpha   90.00
_cell.angle_beta   90.00
_cell.angle_gamma   90.00
#
_symmetry.space_group_name_H-M   'P 1'
#
loop_
_entity.id
_entity.type
_entity.pdbx_description
1 polymer ?
#
loop_
_entity_poly.entity_id
_entity_poly.type
_entity_poly.pdbx_seq_one_letter_code
_entity_poly.pdbx_strand_id
1 'polypeptide(L)'
;MAQTLDSIHGGEDYQKVCDELVACFDNPELTFSARILRSMIDTGIGGTGKAFGEAYRNLLREEPLEILQEAEFIAERDASVRRQQEIEAADTEPFAAWLAKHA
;
A
#
# COMPACT_ATOMS: atom_id res chain seq x y z
N MET A 1 -4.29 13.53 -22.86
CA MET A 1 -3.27 13.07 -21.88
C MET A 1 -3.18 11.55 -21.86
N ALA A 2 -4.28 10.82 -21.62
CA ALA A 2 -4.31 9.35 -21.68
C ALA A 2 -3.81 8.80 -23.03
N GLN A 3 -4.37 9.26 -24.15
CA GLN A 3 -3.90 8.93 -25.51
C GLN A 3 -2.41 9.20 -25.73
N THR A 4 -1.87 10.28 -25.16
CA THR A 4 -0.45 10.62 -25.29
C THR A 4 0.41 9.60 -24.56
N LEU A 5 0.04 9.22 -23.33
CA LEU A 5 0.73 8.22 -22.54
C LEU A 5 0.64 6.83 -23.19
N ASP A 6 -0.53 6.45 -23.67
CA ASP A 6 -0.77 5.20 -24.41
C ASP A 6 0.04 5.14 -25.70
N SER A 7 0.16 6.25 -26.44
CA SER A 7 0.96 6.29 -27.67
C SER A 7 2.46 6.12 -27.42
N ILE A 8 2.94 6.51 -26.24
CA ILE A 8 4.36 6.39 -25.85
C ILE A 8 4.68 4.99 -25.33
N HIS A 9 3.81 4.44 -24.47
CA HIS A 9 4.05 3.14 -23.82
C HIS A 9 3.54 1.95 -24.65
N GLY A 10 2.67 2.20 -25.63
CA GLY A 10 1.96 1.18 -26.41
C GLY A 10 0.77 0.61 -25.64
N GLY A 11 -0.36 0.45 -26.32
CA GLY A 11 -1.61 -0.06 -25.72
C GLY A 11 -2.66 1.03 -25.52
N GLU A 12 -3.63 0.74 -24.66
CA GLU A 12 -4.80 1.60 -24.39
C GLU A 12 -5.14 1.65 -22.89
N ASP A 13 -4.19 1.32 -22.03
CA ASP A 13 -4.44 1.10 -20.60
C ASP A 13 -4.88 2.39 -19.90
N TYR A 14 -4.29 3.54 -20.24
CA TYR A 14 -4.71 4.82 -19.66
C TYR A 14 -6.10 5.23 -20.14
N GLN A 15 -6.42 5.02 -21.42
CA GLN A 15 -7.76 5.29 -21.95
C GLN A 15 -8.83 4.40 -21.30
N LYS A 16 -8.56 3.09 -21.14
CA LYS A 16 -9.48 2.17 -20.46
C LYS A 16 -9.78 2.62 -19.03
N VAL A 17 -8.76 3.03 -18.28
CA VAL A 17 -8.97 3.57 -16.92
C VAL A 17 -9.82 4.84 -16.95
N CYS A 18 -9.65 5.73 -17.94
CA CYS A 18 -10.54 6.88 -18.09
C CYS A 18 -12.00 6.46 -18.33
N ASP A 19 -12.24 5.48 -19.19
CA ASP A 19 -13.58 4.97 -19.50
C ASP A 19 -14.23 4.26 -18.30
N GLU A 20 -13.45 3.51 -17.52
CA GLU A 20 -13.93 2.86 -16.29
C GLU A 20 -14.30 3.87 -15.21
N LEU A 21 -13.46 4.88 -15.00
CA LEU A 21 -13.65 5.85 -13.92
C LEU A 21 -14.70 6.91 -14.27
N VAL A 22 -14.85 7.29 -15.54
CA VAL A 22 -15.90 8.25 -15.94
C VAL A 22 -17.30 7.69 -15.69
N ALA A 23 -17.49 6.38 -15.80
CA ALA A 23 -18.76 5.72 -15.49
C ALA A 23 -19.22 5.93 -14.04
N CYS A 24 -18.30 6.24 -13.11
CA CYS A 24 -18.64 6.54 -11.72
C CYS A 24 -19.42 7.85 -11.55
N PHE A 25 -19.33 8.79 -12.50
CA PHE A 25 -20.10 10.04 -12.43
C PHE A 25 -21.59 9.81 -12.71
N ASP A 26 -21.90 8.97 -13.69
CA ASP A 26 -23.28 8.61 -14.04
C ASP A 26 -23.84 7.56 -13.08
N ASN A 27 -22.98 6.71 -12.51
CA ASN A 27 -23.36 5.68 -11.54
C ASN A 27 -22.46 5.68 -10.28
N PRO A 28 -22.84 6.42 -9.23
CA PRO A 28 -22.06 6.50 -7.99
C PRO A 28 -21.95 5.17 -7.23
N GLU A 29 -22.78 4.16 -7.52
CA GLU A 29 -22.65 2.81 -6.93
C GLU A 29 -21.36 2.08 -7.37
N LEU A 30 -20.70 2.56 -8.44
CA LEU A 30 -19.41 2.03 -8.88
C LEU A 30 -18.24 2.52 -8.01
N THR A 31 -18.42 3.61 -7.27
CA THR A 31 -17.39 4.18 -6.41
C THR A 31 -17.04 3.23 -5.26
N PHE A 32 -15.79 3.32 -4.78
CA PHE A 32 -15.34 2.46 -3.69
C PHE A 32 -16.11 2.70 -2.39
N SER A 33 -16.51 3.95 -2.11
CA SER A 33 -17.29 4.29 -0.91
C SER A 33 -18.67 3.65 -0.93
N ALA A 34 -19.40 3.68 -2.05
CA ALA A 34 -20.70 3.02 -2.15
C ALA A 34 -20.58 1.49 -1.99
N ARG A 35 -19.60 0.89 -2.67
CA ARG A 35 -19.35 -0.56 -2.61
C ARG A 35 -18.96 -1.04 -1.22
N ILE A 36 -18.04 -0.34 -0.55
CA ILE A 36 -17.60 -0.74 0.79
C ILE A 36 -18.69 -0.47 1.83
N LEU A 37 -19.47 0.61 1.68
CA LEU A 37 -20.60 0.89 2.57
C LEU A 37 -21.65 -0.22 2.50
N ARG A 38 -21.95 -0.75 1.31
CA ARG A 38 -22.83 -1.92 1.16
C ARG A 38 -22.33 -3.12 1.97
N SER A 39 -21.05 -3.47 1.81
CA SER A 39 -20.43 -4.57 2.56
C SER A 39 -20.51 -4.35 4.08
N MET A 40 -20.25 -3.11 4.52
CA MET A 40 -20.32 -2.73 5.93
C MET A 40 -21.75 -2.74 6.48
N ILE A 41 -22.76 -2.44 5.67
CA ILE A 41 -24.17 -2.59 6.03
C ILE A 41 -24.53 -4.07 6.22
N ASP A 42 -24.04 -4.94 5.33
CA ASP A 42 -24.40 -6.36 5.32
C ASP A 42 -23.71 -7.17 6.43
N THR A 43 -22.44 -6.86 6.72
CA THR A 43 -21.59 -7.67 7.62
C THR A 43 -20.98 -6.88 8.78
N GLY A 44 -21.24 -5.58 8.86
CA GLY A 44 -20.56 -4.67 9.78
C GLY A 44 -19.12 -4.37 9.35
N ILE A 45 -18.55 -3.29 9.89
CA ILE A 45 -17.14 -2.91 9.66
C ILE A 45 -16.19 -4.06 10.06
N GLY A 46 -16.43 -4.66 11.23
CA GLY A 46 -15.60 -5.76 11.74
C GLY A 46 -15.72 -7.04 10.91
N GLY A 47 -16.92 -7.37 10.41
CA GLY A 47 -17.11 -8.55 9.55
C GLY A 47 -16.47 -8.36 8.19
N THR A 48 -16.70 -7.22 7.54
CA THR A 48 -16.05 -6.83 6.28
C THR A 48 -14.52 -6.87 6.40
N GLY A 49 -13.98 -6.23 7.45
CA GLY A 49 -12.53 -6.18 7.67
C GLY A 49 -11.90 -7.55 7.93
N LYS A 50 -12.55 -8.41 8.71
CA LYS A 50 -12.07 -9.78 8.95
C LYS A 50 -12.09 -10.62 7.67
N ALA A 51 -13.17 -10.55 6.90
CA ALA A 51 -13.29 -11.31 5.66
C ALA A 51 -12.20 -10.93 4.65
N PHE A 52 -11.98 -9.63 4.42
CA PHE A 52 -10.90 -9.18 3.55
C PHE A 52 -9.51 -9.50 4.11
N GLY A 53 -9.30 -9.31 5.42
CA GLY A 53 -8.04 -9.64 6.07
C GLY A 53 -7.66 -11.12 5.92
N GLU A 54 -8.62 -12.03 6.07
CA GLU A 54 -8.40 -13.46 5.88
C GLU A 54 -8.17 -13.81 4.41
N ALA A 55 -8.98 -13.28 3.49
CA ALA A 55 -8.84 -13.53 2.07
C ALA A 55 -7.47 -13.05 1.54
N TYR A 56 -7.07 -11.82 1.85
CA TYR A 56 -5.79 -11.27 1.40
C TYR A 56 -4.59 -11.91 2.09
N ARG A 57 -4.70 -12.30 3.37
CA ARG A 57 -3.65 -13.10 4.02
C ARG A 57 -3.39 -14.40 3.27
N ASN A 58 -4.45 -15.11 2.90
CA ASN A 58 -4.32 -16.38 2.19
C ASN A 58 -3.71 -16.16 0.80
N LEU A 59 -4.20 -15.18 0.04
CA LEU A 59 -3.65 -14.85 -1.28
C LEU A 59 -2.15 -14.53 -1.22
N LEU A 60 -1.77 -13.54 -0.40
CA LEU A 60 -0.40 -13.01 -0.34
C LEU A 60 0.61 -14.00 0.25
N ARG A 61 0.17 -15.02 1.00
CA ARG A 61 1.06 -16.06 1.51
C ARG A 61 1.37 -17.13 0.47
N GLU A 62 0.44 -17.40 -0.44
CA GLU A 62 0.59 -18.46 -1.44
C GLU A 62 1.22 -17.94 -2.75
N GLU A 63 1.13 -16.64 -3.03
CA GLU A 63 1.79 -16.01 -4.18
C GLU A 63 3.33 -16.06 -4.03
N PRO A 64 4.07 -16.56 -5.03
CA PRO A 64 5.53 -16.58 -5.00
C PRO A 64 6.10 -15.17 -5.19
N LEU A 65 7.30 -14.93 -4.66
CA LEU A 65 7.98 -13.65 -4.86
C LEU A 65 8.42 -13.48 -6.33
N GLU A 66 8.14 -12.30 -6.91
CA GLU A 66 8.42 -12.04 -8.33
C GLU A 66 9.75 -11.32 -8.60
N ILE A 67 10.10 -10.35 -7.75
CA ILE A 67 11.29 -9.51 -7.93
C ILE A 67 12.31 -9.84 -6.84
N LEU A 68 11.92 -9.65 -5.58
CA LEU A 68 12.77 -9.90 -4.42
C LEU A 68 12.85 -11.38 -4.10
N GLN A 69 13.98 -11.83 -3.59
CA GLN A 69 14.16 -13.16 -3.02
C GLN A 69 14.17 -13.09 -1.50
N GLU A 70 13.87 -14.20 -0.83
CA GLU A 70 13.87 -14.28 0.65
C GLU A 70 15.21 -13.82 1.25
N ALA A 71 16.32 -14.16 0.60
CA ALA A 71 17.67 -13.75 1.02
C ALA A 71 17.84 -12.22 1.05
N GLU A 72 17.17 -11.47 0.16
CA GLU A 72 17.24 -10.01 0.12
C GLU A 72 16.46 -9.39 1.28
N PHE A 73 15.31 -9.96 1.65
CA PHE A 73 14.58 -9.56 2.87
C PHE A 73 15.42 -9.80 4.13
N ILE A 74 16.11 -10.94 4.21
CA ILE A 74 16.98 -11.26 5.35
C ILE A 74 18.17 -10.30 5.42
N ALA A 75 18.83 -10.05 4.29
CA ALA A 75 19.95 -9.12 4.22
C ALA A 75 19.54 -7.70 4.64
N GLU A 76 18.38 -7.24 4.16
CA GLU A 76 17.89 -5.90 4.49
C GLU A 76 17.44 -5.79 5.95
N ARG A 77 16.84 -6.84 6.54
CA ARG A 77 16.56 -6.90 7.98
C ARG A 77 17.83 -6.71 8.80
N ASP A 78 18.90 -7.42 8.47
CA ASP A 78 20.15 -7.36 9.23
C ASP A 78 20.83 -6.00 9.05
N ALA A 79 20.80 -5.46 7.83
CA ALA A 79 21.33 -4.14 7.54
C ALA A 79 20.52 -3.02 8.25
N SER A 80 19.19 -3.13 8.33
CA SER A 80 18.36 -2.13 9.00
C SER A 80 18.61 -2.11 10.51
N VAL A 81 18.73 -3.28 11.14
CA VAL A 81 19.06 -3.38 12.57
C VAL A 81 20.44 -2.81 12.85
N ARG A 82 21.43 -3.10 12.00
CA ARG A 82 22.77 -2.54 12.14
C ARG A 82 22.76 -1.01 12.05
N ARG A 83 22.07 -0.43 11.07
CA ARG A 83 21.95 1.03 10.92
C ARG A 83 21.27 1.66 12.13
N GLN A 84 20.25 1.01 12.69
CA GLN A 84 19.62 1.48 13.93
C GLN A 84 20.62 1.51 15.09
N GLN A 85 21.41 0.44 15.29
CA GLN A 85 22.44 0.39 16.33
C GLN A 85 23.53 1.44 16.14
N GLU A 86 23.94 1.70 14.89
CA GLU A 86 24.92 2.75 14.57
C GLU A 86 24.38 4.14 14.94
N ILE A 87 23.07 4.39 14.74
CA ILE A 87 22.42 5.64 15.18
C ILE A 87 22.37 5.72 16.71
N GLU A 88 21.88 4.67 17.37
CA GLU A 88 21.76 4.62 18.83
C GLU A 88 23.12 4.76 19.54
N ALA A 89 24.20 4.20 18.96
CA ALA A 89 25.55 4.34 19.48
C ALA A 89 26.17 5.72 19.21
N ALA A 90 25.67 6.45 18.22
CA ALA A 90 26.13 7.79 17.87
C ALA A 90 25.44 8.90 18.68
N ASP A 91 24.43 8.59 19.49
CA ASP A 91 23.77 9.57 20.35
C ASP A 91 24.75 10.14 21.39
N THR A 92 25.05 11.44 21.27
CA THR A 92 25.96 12.15 22.19
C THR A 92 25.25 12.86 23.33
N GLU A 93 23.92 12.97 23.28
CA GLU A 93 23.13 13.68 24.28
C GLU A 93 21.82 12.96 24.61
N PRO A 94 21.28 13.11 25.83
CA PRO A 94 19.98 12.53 26.17
C PRO A 94 18.86 13.08 25.30
N PHE A 95 17.87 12.24 24.99
CA PHE A 95 16.73 12.59 24.13
C PHE A 95 16.06 13.93 24.50
N ALA A 96 15.85 14.21 25.79
CA ALA A 96 15.21 15.47 26.22
C ALA A 96 16.03 16.72 25.84
N ALA A 97 17.36 16.64 25.87
CA ALA A 97 18.24 17.74 25.49
C ALA A 97 18.28 17.92 23.97
N TRP A 98 18.30 16.82 23.22
CA TRP A 98 18.17 16.84 21.76
C TRP A 98 16.84 17.44 21.30
N LEU A 99 15.74 17.03 21.95
CA LEU A 99 14.39 17.51 21.65
C LEU A 99 14.26 19.01 21.89
N ALA A 100 14.82 19.54 22.98
CA ALA A 100 14.79 20.97 23.27
C ALA A 100 15.50 21.84 22.21
N LYS A 101 16.41 21.25 21.41
CA LYS A 101 17.12 21.95 20.32
C LYS A 101 16.44 21.85 18.96
N HIS A 102 15.55 20.87 18.76
CA HIS A 102 14.97 20.54 17.45
C HIS A 102 13.43 20.59 17.41
N ALA A 103 12.79 21.01 18.50
CA ALA A 103 11.34 21.23 18.59
C ALA A 103 10.92 22.61 18.04
#